data_AF-A0A352NIP4-F1
#
_entry.id   AF-A0A352NIP4-F1
#
_cell.length_a   1.000
_cell.length_b   1.000
_cell.length_c   1.000
_cell.angle_alpha   90.00
_cell.angle_beta   90.00
_cell.angle_gamma   90.00
#
_symmetry.space_group_name_H-M   'P 1'
#
loop_
_entity.id
_entity.type
_entity.pdbx_description
1 polymer ?
#
loop_
_entity_poly.entity_id
_entity_poly.type
_entity_poly.pdbx_seq_one_letter_code
_entity_poly.pdbx_strand_id
1 'polypeptide(L)'
;GRDLFVYHSQVHICLDFGGVLKKMDYSKTLNLPKTDFPMRGNLPEREPEILKFWEDIDIYRLIQEQQRDCPKYILHDGPPYANGHIHLGHVLNKILKDIIVKFHSMS
;
A
#
# COMPACT_ATOMS: atom_id res chain seq x y z
N GLY A 1 57.52 -64.62 -2.39
CA GLY A 1 57.19 -64.70 -3.82
C GLY A 1 57.05 -63.27 -4.29
N ARG A 2 57.97 -62.79 -5.14
CA ARG A 2 57.81 -62.79 -6.60
C ARG A 2 56.51 -62.08 -6.97
N ASP A 3 56.66 -60.81 -7.32
CA ASP A 3 56.44 -60.31 -8.69
C ASP A 3 54.92 -60.14 -8.91
N LEU A 4 54.38 -58.97 -9.23
CA LEU A 4 54.59 -58.36 -10.53
C LEU A 4 53.89 -56.98 -10.51
N PHE A 5 54.60 -55.98 -11.04
CA PHE A 5 54.09 -54.83 -11.79
C PHE A 5 52.62 -54.92 -12.23
N VAL A 6 51.88 -53.81 -12.11
CA VAL A 6 51.05 -53.25 -13.20
C VAL A 6 50.60 -51.80 -12.88
N TYR A 7 51.12 -50.88 -13.69
CA TYR A 7 50.50 -49.66 -14.26
C TYR A 7 50.15 -48.46 -13.34
N HIS A 8 50.98 -47.42 -13.44
CA HIS A 8 50.74 -46.15 -14.18
C HIS A 8 50.01 -45.10 -13.34
N SER A 9 50.75 -44.19 -12.72
CA SER A 9 51.16 -42.91 -13.34
C SER A 9 50.01 -41.91 -13.34
N GLN A 10 50.07 -40.95 -12.41
CA GLN A 10 49.98 -39.50 -12.63
C GLN A 10 49.53 -38.81 -11.33
N VAL A 11 50.47 -38.23 -10.61
CA VAL A 11 50.79 -36.78 -10.67
C VAL A 11 49.86 -35.99 -9.75
N HIS A 12 50.45 -35.64 -8.61
CA HIS A 12 50.09 -34.49 -7.79
C HIS A 12 49.84 -33.26 -8.68
N ILE A 13 48.60 -32.80 -8.75
CA ILE A 13 48.29 -31.41 -9.08
C ILE A 13 47.39 -30.90 -7.95
N CYS A 14 48.03 -30.20 -6.99
CA CYS A 14 47.33 -29.20 -6.20
C CYS A 14 46.86 -28.12 -7.17
N LEU A 15 45.54 -28.01 -7.34
CA LEU A 15 44.92 -26.81 -7.86
C LEU A 15 44.03 -26.26 -6.75
N ASP A 16 44.51 -25.19 -6.14
CA ASP A 16 43.79 -24.29 -5.27
C ASP A 16 42.58 -23.69 -6.02
N PHE A 17 41.48 -24.43 -6.14
CA PHE A 17 40.19 -23.87 -6.54
C PHE A 17 39.36 -23.55 -5.30
N GLY A 18 39.84 -22.57 -4.52
CA GLY A 18 39.03 -21.80 -3.56
C GLY A 18 38.09 -20.81 -4.26
N GLY A 19 37.45 -21.22 -5.36
CA GLY A 19 36.52 -20.40 -6.12
C GLY A 19 35.12 -20.51 -5.52
N VAL A 20 34.71 -19.50 -4.76
CA VAL A 20 33.33 -19.34 -4.28
C VAL A 20 32.40 -19.38 -5.50
N LEU A 21 31.59 -20.44 -5.61
CA LEU A 21 30.51 -20.52 -6.61
C LEU A 21 29.54 -19.37 -6.37
N LYS A 22 29.66 -18.30 -7.15
CA LYS A 22 28.75 -17.16 -7.15
C LYS A 22 27.41 -17.61 -7.75
N LYS A 23 26.52 -18.12 -6.90
CA LYS A 23 25.14 -18.48 -7.27
C LYS A 23 24.48 -17.25 -7.87
N MET A 24 24.01 -17.34 -9.12
CA MET A 24 23.30 -16.24 -9.77
C MET A 24 22.05 -15.91 -8.96
N ASP A 25 21.93 -14.64 -8.57
CA ASP A 25 20.81 -14.13 -7.80
C ASP A 25 19.64 -13.81 -8.74
N TYR A 26 18.77 -14.80 -8.94
CA TYR A 26 17.57 -14.70 -9.77
C TYR A 26 16.51 -13.75 -9.19
N SER A 27 16.69 -13.22 -7.97
CA SER A 27 15.76 -12.23 -7.41
C SER A 27 15.71 -10.93 -8.25
N LYS A 28 16.79 -10.62 -8.97
CA LYS A 28 16.91 -9.43 -9.82
C LYS A 28 16.26 -9.58 -11.19
N THR A 29 15.92 -10.80 -11.60
CA THR A 29 15.20 -11.07 -12.86
C THR A 29 13.68 -11.07 -12.67
N LEU A 30 13.20 -10.90 -11.43
CA LEU A 30 11.78 -10.86 -11.10
C LEU A 30 11.28 -9.42 -11.07
N ASN A 31 10.18 -9.14 -11.78
CA ASN A 31 9.49 -7.86 -11.70
C ASN A 31 8.60 -7.82 -10.47
N LEU A 32 9.21 -7.72 -9.28
CA LEU A 32 8.47 -7.63 -8.03
C LEU A 32 7.87 -6.23 -7.85
N PRO A 33 6.63 -6.12 -7.34
CA PRO A 33 6.04 -4.83 -7.04
C PRO A 33 6.85 -4.15 -5.93
N LYS A 34 7.27 -2.92 -6.20
CA LYS A 34 7.93 -2.05 -5.23
C LYS A 34 7.01 -0.87 -4.96
N THR A 35 6.72 -0.62 -3.69
CA THR A 35 5.88 0.51 -3.28
C THR A 35 6.42 1.06 -1.97
N ASP A 36 6.42 2.38 -1.85
CA ASP A 36 6.70 3.09 -0.60
C ASP A 36 5.47 3.09 0.33
N PHE A 37 4.33 2.55 -0.14
CA PHE A 37 3.12 2.43 0.63
C PHE A 37 3.33 1.43 1.79
N PRO A 38 3.19 1.86 3.05
CA PRO A 38 3.39 0.98 4.18
C PRO A 38 2.25 -0.04 4.25
N MET A 39 2.60 -1.30 4.51
CA MET A 39 1.61 -2.37 4.65
C MET A 39 0.70 -2.18 5.88
N ARG A 40 1.15 -1.43 6.89
CA ARG A 40 0.34 -1.04 8.07
C ARG A 40 -0.22 0.36 7.87
N GLY A 41 -1.52 0.52 8.11
CA GLY A 41 -2.21 1.79 7.92
C GLY A 41 -1.81 2.89 8.90
N ASN A 42 -1.59 2.57 10.17
CA ASN A 42 -1.30 3.57 11.22
C ASN A 42 -2.28 4.77 11.24
N LEU A 43 -3.58 4.46 11.19
CA LEU A 43 -4.66 5.43 10.99
C LEU A 43 -4.69 6.58 12.02
N PRO A 44 -4.45 6.35 13.33
CA PRO A 44 -4.53 7.45 14.32
C PRO A 44 -3.55 8.61 14.04
N GLU A 45 -2.41 8.33 13.40
CA GLU A 45 -1.43 9.36 13.02
C GLU A 45 -1.70 9.91 11.62
N ARG A 46 -2.10 9.06 10.66
CA ARG A 46 -2.30 9.46 9.26
C ARG A 46 -3.61 10.21 8.99
N GLU A 47 -4.70 9.86 9.68
CA GLU A 47 -5.99 10.50 9.45
C GLU A 47 -5.95 12.01 9.75
N PRO A 48 -5.34 12.49 10.86
CA PRO A 48 -5.15 13.92 11.08
C PRO A 48 -4.35 14.64 9.98
N GLU A 49 -3.31 13.99 9.44
CA GLU A 49 -2.51 14.56 8.35
C GLU A 49 -3.33 14.72 7.06
N ILE A 50 -4.16 13.73 6.74
CA ILE A 50 -5.06 13.77 5.58
C ILE A 50 -6.11 14.87 5.74
N LEU A 51 -6.71 14.99 6.92
CA LEU A 51 -7.69 16.05 7.21
C LEU A 51 -7.06 17.44 7.05
N LYS A 52 -5.87 17.64 7.61
CA LYS A 52 -5.12 18.90 7.44
C LYS A 52 -4.84 19.20 5.97
N PHE A 53 -4.39 18.21 5.21
CA PHE A 53 -4.17 18.38 3.78
C PHE A 53 -5.45 18.80 3.04
N TRP A 54 -6.60 18.19 3.36
CA TRP A 54 -7.88 18.55 2.76
C TRP A 54 -8.35 19.97 3.10
N GLU A 55 -8.07 20.42 4.34
CA GLU A 55 -8.32 21.80 4.76
C GLU A 55 -7.40 22.78 4.03
N ASP A 56 -6.11 22.47 3.92
CA ASP A 56 -5.10 23.32 3.26
C ASP A 56 -5.43 23.57 1.77
N ILE A 57 -5.98 22.58 1.08
CA ILE A 57 -6.37 22.69 -0.33
C ILE A 57 -7.81 23.16 -0.56
N ASP A 58 -8.60 23.36 0.51
CA ASP A 58 -10.04 23.67 0.44
C ASP A 58 -10.79 22.69 -0.49
N ILE A 59 -10.66 21.38 -0.19
CA ILE A 59 -11.14 20.32 -1.09
C ILE A 59 -12.63 20.43 -1.41
N TYR A 60 -13.43 20.91 -0.46
CA TYR A 60 -14.87 21.03 -0.63
C TYR A 60 -15.22 22.03 -1.74
N ARG A 61 -14.51 23.17 -1.78
CA ARG A 61 -14.67 24.15 -2.84
C ARG A 61 -14.26 23.57 -4.20
N LEU A 62 -13.14 22.85 -4.27
CA LEU A 62 -12.67 22.23 -5.50
C LEU A 62 -13.70 21.24 -6.08
N ILE A 63 -14.34 20.44 -5.21
CA ILE A 63 -15.40 19.51 -5.62
C ILE A 63 -16.61 20.28 -6.16
N GLN A 64 -17.03 21.36 -5.50
CA GLN A 64 -18.16 22.19 -5.99
C GLN A 64 -17.87 22.86 -7.33
N GLU A 65 -16.63 23.33 -7.54
CA GLU A 65 -16.21 23.91 -8.81
C GLU A 65 -16.22 22.87 -9.94
N GLN A 66 -15.77 21.64 -9.67
CA GLN A 66 -15.81 20.53 -10.63
C GLN A 66 -17.26 20.14 -11.00
N GLN A 67 -18.19 20.23 -10.06
CA GLN A 67 -19.59 19.80 -10.22
C GLN A 67 -20.54 20.93 -10.68
N ARG A 68 -20.02 22.10 -11.10
CA ARG A 68 -20.82 23.30 -11.43
C ARG A 68 -21.91 23.05 -12.47
N ASP A 69 -21.60 22.28 -13.50
CA ASP A 69 -22.49 22.04 -14.65
C ASP A 69 -23.25 20.70 -14.55
N CYS A 70 -23.06 19.96 -13.46
CA CYS A 70 -23.73 18.69 -13.22
C CYS A 70 -25.13 18.88 -12.60
N PRO A 71 -26.03 17.89 -12.77
CA PRO A 71 -27.33 17.90 -12.09
C PRO A 71 -27.17 18.00 -10.57
N LYS A 72 -27.87 18.96 -9.96
CA LYS A 72 -27.80 19.15 -8.51
C LYS A 72 -28.42 17.98 -7.76
N TYR A 73 -27.65 17.37 -6.89
CA TYR A 73 -28.15 16.43 -5.88
C TYR A 73 -28.18 17.11 -4.52
N ILE A 74 -29.35 17.11 -3.87
CA ILE A 74 -29.56 17.75 -2.56
C ILE A 74 -30.03 16.70 -1.56
N LEU A 75 -29.18 16.39 -0.58
CA LEU A 75 -29.53 15.52 0.53
C LEU A 75 -29.94 16.37 1.74
N HIS A 76 -31.23 16.33 2.09
CA HIS A 76 -31.74 17.02 3.27
C HIS A 76 -31.30 16.28 4.54
N ASP A 77 -30.40 16.89 5.30
CA ASP A 77 -30.03 16.41 6.62
C ASP A 77 -30.97 17.01 7.68
N GLY A 78 -31.58 16.16 8.51
CA GLY A 78 -32.35 16.61 9.66
C GLY A 78 -31.41 17.10 10.77
N PRO A 79 -31.71 18.21 11.47
CA PRO A 79 -30.86 18.70 12.55
C PRO A 79 -30.74 17.61 13.62
N PRO A 80 -29.52 17.28 14.09
CA PRO A 80 -29.35 16.31 15.15
C PRO A 80 -30.04 16.84 16.42
N TYR A 81 -30.76 15.97 17.14
CA TYR A 81 -31.27 16.32 18.45
C TYR A 81 -30.10 16.56 19.40
N ALA A 82 -30.07 17.72 20.06
CA ALA A 82 -28.99 18.12 20.97
C ALA A 82 -29.05 17.41 22.35
N ASN A 83 -29.40 16.12 22.37
CA ASN A 83 -29.60 15.36 23.59
C ASN A 83 -28.44 14.39 23.81
N GLY A 84 -27.40 14.85 24.51
CA GLY A 84 -26.30 14.01 25.02
C GLY A 84 -25.11 13.83 24.09
N HIS A 85 -24.19 12.97 24.52
CA HIS A 85 -22.93 12.68 23.81
C HIS A 85 -23.17 11.94 22.49
N ILE A 86 -22.25 12.15 21.54
CA ILE A 86 -22.24 11.42 20.28
C ILE A 86 -22.09 9.92 20.59
N HIS A 87 -23.04 9.14 20.07
CA HIS A 87 -23.05 7.68 20.16
C HIS A 87 -22.92 7.06 18.77
N LEU A 88 -22.74 5.73 18.71
CA LEU A 88 -22.54 5.00 17.45
C LEU A 88 -23.62 5.29 16.39
N GLY A 89 -24.89 5.43 16.80
CA GLY A 89 -25.97 5.82 15.88
C GLY A 89 -25.77 7.16 15.15
N HIS A 90 -25.14 8.15 15.80
CA HIS A 90 -24.79 9.41 15.15
C HIS A 90 -23.68 9.21 14.11
N VAL A 91 -22.67 8.41 14.46
CA VAL A 91 -21.55 8.08 13.56
C VAL A 91 -22.06 7.37 12.31
N LEU A 92 -22.89 6.33 12.49
CA LEU A 92 -23.49 5.59 11.38
C LEU A 92 -24.29 6.50 10.44
N ASN A 93 -25.14 7.36 11.01
CA ASN A 93 -25.96 8.27 10.22
C ASN A 93 -25.12 9.23 9.37
N LYS A 94 -24.04 9.77 9.93
CA LYS A 94 -23.15 10.70 9.23
C LYS A 94 -22.31 10.01 8.16
N ILE A 95 -21.77 8.82 8.43
CA ILE A 95 -21.01 8.03 7.44
C ILE A 95 -21.88 7.69 6.23
N LEU A 96 -23.13 7.24 6.46
CA LEU A 96 -24.03 6.88 5.35
C LEU A 96 -24.34 8.09 4.47
N LYS A 97 -24.63 9.24 5.08
CA LYS A 97 -24.89 10.49 4.34
C LYS A 97 -23.66 10.93 3.54
N ASP A 98 -22.47 10.82 4.12
CA ASP A 98 -21.20 11.16 3.47
C ASP A 98 -20.93 10.26 2.24
N ILE A 99 -21.13 8.94 2.36
CA ILE A 99 -20.96 8.01 1.24
C ILE A 99 -21.90 8.37 0.08
N ILE A 100 -23.17 8.66 0.37
CA ILE A 100 -24.16 8.99 -0.67
C ILE A 100 -23.78 10.30 -1.38
N VAL A 101 -23.43 11.34 -0.63
CA VAL A 101 -23.03 12.64 -1.21
C VAL A 101 -21.78 12.50 -2.07
N LYS A 102 -20.78 11.74 -1.61
CA LYS A 102 -19.54 11.49 -2.38
C LYS A 102 -19.81 10.69 -3.65
N PHE A 103 -20.64 9.65 -3.57
CA PHE A 103 -21.03 8.86 -4.74
C PHE A 103 -21.68 9.72 -5.82
N HIS A 104 -22.65 10.56 -5.45
CA HIS A 104 -23.28 11.48 -6.41
C HIS A 104 -22.34 12.58 -6.92
N SER A 105 -21.33 12.96 -6.14
CA SER A 105 -20.32 13.95 -6.55
C SER A 105 -19.22 13.35 -7.45
N MET A 106 -19.19 12.03 -7.63
CA MET A 106 -18.22 11.32 -8.48
C MET A 106 -18.84 10.68 -9.72
N SER A 107 -20.18 10.57 -9.76
CA SER A 107 -20.95 10.05 -10.89
C SER A 107 -21.24 11.14 -11.91
#